data_AF-A0A327H5B8-F1
#
_entry.id   AF-A0A327H5B8-F1
#
_cell.length_a   1.000
_cell.length_b   1.000
_cell.length_c   1.000
_cell.angle_alpha   90.00
_cell.angle_beta   90.00
_cell.angle_gamma   90.00
#
_symmetry.space_group_name_H-M   'P 1'
#
loop_
_entity.id
_entity.type
_entity.pdbx_description
1 polymer ?
#
loop_
_entity_poly.entity_id
_entity_poly.type
_entity_poly.pdbx_seq_one_letter_code
_entity_poly.pdbx_strand_id
1 'polypeptide(L)'
;MKRNLSALFLCLLMVASSLAGCMGTDDSTDDSGVTELENEITMQDEKIAELEAEVATLTTQHQDAVAELAAVQSTLQTTQTSLDSAEANATMHQAEISSLETERDMAQAEISMLYELMSNMSDQSNETIESMALQIAELNQHMSNLSLMLNESYDRHQENATLVSQLSAERDNLQVALEQANNTIAGYLQDLADAAADAEALAELQDHVHGIIGATALDPETNGDPQVTIANNGLSTQFTYTSNISEEHTIYVEFCNVSINDFEDEYFEAATGEVLNPTPYYVDNFAYRVLYLDETGFNHYGCYVIQTDVSYNQFNTTLEYPNLNLFEIGISNNDIELVISVCKQYDCPLNDAYSIPLGWYAPGELRDHYFAGGDVVPVTINGEIPCTLGFTMSAGSSCLPPACTEVMEDVSSGTYVLDCETVVIEEYYKENANYTLLNATTFFFFQSYEGTSDIYVCDASASAYFDTGYGGTVDVYVLGLGASNERHISWTSGSSNEGYFTTNSGGNFAWGDPLSYGSDISFLDWTDTDGVC
;
A
#
# COMPACT_ATOMS: atom_id res chain seq x y z
N MET A 1 142.95 -70.07 -1.76
CA MET A 1 143.43 -71.26 -2.52
C MET A 1 144.90 -71.01 -2.85
N LYS A 2 145.88 -71.50 -2.09
CA LYS A 2 146.53 -72.83 -2.21
C LYS A 2 146.80 -73.30 -3.65
N ARG A 3 148.11 -73.29 -3.98
CA ARG A 3 148.96 -74.40 -4.48
C ARG A 3 149.51 -74.35 -5.92
N ASN A 4 150.80 -74.71 -5.96
CA ASN A 4 151.64 -75.28 -7.03
C ASN A 4 152.28 -74.25 -7.98
N LEU A 5 153.59 -74.29 -8.28
CA LEU A 5 154.47 -75.46 -8.47
C LEU A 5 155.95 -75.08 -8.19
N SER A 6 156.72 -76.05 -7.68
CA SER A 6 158.15 -75.96 -7.34
C SER A 6 159.04 -76.64 -8.39
N ALA A 7 160.32 -76.24 -8.37
CA ALA A 7 161.55 -77.04 -8.61
C ALA A 7 162.08 -77.23 -10.04
N LEU A 8 163.30 -76.71 -10.27
CA LEU A 8 164.50 -77.52 -10.55
C LEU A 8 165.74 -76.66 -10.18
N PHE A 9 166.54 -77.09 -9.20
CA PHE A 9 167.93 -77.58 -9.38
C PHE A 9 168.95 -76.45 -9.71
N LEU A 10 170.14 -76.35 -9.13
CA LEU A 10 170.90 -77.15 -8.19
C LEU A 10 172.25 -76.43 -8.04
N CYS A 11 172.63 -76.15 -6.80
CA CYS A 11 173.98 -76.19 -6.21
C CYS A 11 175.27 -75.68 -6.92
N LEU A 12 176.24 -75.38 -6.03
CA LEU A 12 177.69 -75.21 -6.19
C LEU A 12 178.12 -73.80 -6.68
N LEU A 13 178.99 -73.04 -5.99
CA LEU A 13 179.87 -73.33 -4.86
C LEU A 13 180.33 -71.98 -4.26
N MET A 14 180.22 -71.83 -2.94
CA MET A 14 181.10 -70.96 -2.13
C MET A 14 182.49 -71.62 -2.00
N VAL A 15 183.43 -70.89 -1.36
CA VAL A 15 184.73 -71.31 -0.79
C VAL A 15 185.90 -70.96 -1.70
N ALA A 16 186.62 -69.84 -1.50
CA ALA A 16 187.48 -69.44 -0.38
C ALA A 16 188.87 -70.13 -0.37
N SER A 17 189.90 -69.27 -0.23
CA SER A 17 191.27 -69.52 0.32
C SER A 17 192.13 -70.52 -0.47
N SER A 18 193.39 -70.26 -0.84
CA SER A 18 194.54 -69.62 -0.16
C SER A 18 195.65 -69.47 -1.21
N LEU A 19 196.27 -68.31 -1.38
CA LEU A 19 197.56 -67.91 -0.80
C LEU A 19 198.66 -69.01 -0.71
N ALA A 20 199.80 -68.67 -1.33
CA ALA A 20 201.17 -69.15 -1.13
C ALA A 20 201.61 -70.48 -1.76
N GLY A 21 202.72 -70.41 -2.52
CA GLY A 21 203.59 -71.59 -2.68
C GLY A 21 204.49 -71.65 -3.92
N CYS A 22 205.35 -70.65 -4.11
CA CYS A 22 206.80 -70.74 -4.38
C CYS A 22 207.42 -71.86 -5.27
N MET A 23 208.49 -71.44 -5.96
CA MET A 23 209.54 -72.19 -6.68
C MET A 23 209.23 -72.45 -8.16
N GLY A 24 209.97 -71.94 -9.13
CA GLY A 24 211.23 -71.21 -9.10
C GLY A 24 211.95 -71.41 -10.43
N THR A 25 213.06 -70.67 -10.57
CA THR A 25 214.19 -70.89 -11.49
C THR A 25 214.08 -70.19 -12.85
N ASP A 26 214.98 -69.21 -13.01
CA ASP A 26 215.70 -68.76 -14.22
C ASP A 26 214.88 -68.69 -15.51
N ASP A 27 214.69 -67.53 -16.16
CA ASP A 27 215.76 -66.70 -16.72
C ASP A 27 215.09 -65.48 -17.39
N SER A 28 215.81 -64.36 -17.46
CA SER A 28 215.56 -63.21 -18.35
C SER A 28 214.18 -62.50 -18.32
N THR A 29 214.13 -61.38 -17.58
CA THR A 29 213.53 -60.08 -17.99
C THR A 29 212.26 -60.10 -18.87
N ASP A 30 211.05 -59.94 -18.28
CA ASP A 30 210.03 -58.99 -18.78
C ASP A 30 208.84 -58.84 -17.79
N ASP A 31 208.74 -57.68 -17.13
CA ASP A 31 207.81 -57.34 -16.02
C ASP A 31 206.49 -56.72 -16.53
N SER A 32 206.08 -57.02 -17.77
CA SER A 32 205.06 -56.26 -18.52
C SER A 32 203.67 -56.90 -18.62
N GLY A 33 203.57 -58.25 -18.61
CA GLY A 33 202.28 -58.94 -18.84
C GLY A 33 201.35 -59.05 -17.62
N VAL A 34 201.89 -59.02 -16.40
CA VAL A 34 201.09 -59.06 -15.16
C VAL A 34 200.36 -57.73 -14.94
N THR A 35 201.05 -56.62 -15.22
CA THR A 35 200.50 -55.26 -15.09
C THR A 35 199.34 -54.99 -16.05
N GLU A 36 199.33 -55.61 -17.23
CA GLU A 36 198.26 -55.44 -18.22
C GLU A 36 196.94 -56.12 -17.80
N LEU A 37 197.01 -57.35 -17.26
CA LEU A 37 195.84 -58.03 -16.67
C LEU A 37 195.33 -57.30 -15.43
N GLU A 38 196.21 -56.77 -14.58
CA GLU A 38 195.81 -55.96 -13.42
C GLU A 38 195.02 -54.70 -13.84
N ASN A 39 195.44 -54.03 -14.91
CA ASN A 39 194.72 -52.88 -15.47
C ASN A 39 193.35 -53.26 -16.07
N GLU A 40 193.26 -54.39 -16.79
CA GLU A 40 191.99 -54.83 -17.39
C GLU A 40 190.97 -55.30 -16.33
N ILE A 41 191.42 -55.98 -15.28
CA ILE A 41 190.59 -56.32 -14.12
C ILE A 41 190.07 -55.05 -13.46
N THR A 42 190.94 -54.05 -13.26
CA THR A 42 190.53 -52.77 -12.67
C THR A 42 189.45 -52.06 -13.52
N MET A 43 189.60 -52.04 -14.84
CA MET A 43 188.58 -51.46 -15.73
C MET A 43 187.26 -52.24 -15.72
N GLN A 44 187.31 -53.57 -15.61
CA GLN A 44 186.10 -54.38 -15.53
C GLN A 44 185.40 -54.18 -14.18
N ASP A 45 186.14 -54.09 -13.08
CA ASP A 45 185.58 -53.79 -11.76
C ASP A 45 184.94 -52.39 -11.73
N GLU A 46 185.57 -51.39 -12.36
CA GLU A 46 184.98 -50.05 -12.53
C GLU A 46 183.66 -50.11 -13.32
N LYS A 47 183.59 -50.89 -14.39
CA LYS A 47 182.37 -51.06 -15.20
C LYS A 47 181.28 -51.85 -14.48
N ILE A 48 181.65 -52.86 -13.68
CA ILE A 48 180.72 -53.59 -12.84
C ILE A 48 180.12 -52.64 -11.80
N ALA A 49 180.94 -51.83 -11.14
CA ALA A 49 180.48 -50.84 -10.18
C ALA A 49 179.53 -49.80 -10.83
N GLU A 50 179.81 -49.36 -12.06
CA GLU A 50 178.91 -48.47 -12.82
C GLU A 50 177.57 -49.13 -13.12
N LEU A 51 177.57 -50.37 -13.63
CA LEU A 51 176.35 -51.11 -13.93
C LEU A 51 175.54 -51.42 -12.67
N GLU A 52 176.18 -51.75 -11.55
CA GLU A 52 175.51 -51.93 -10.27
C GLU A 52 174.85 -50.63 -9.79
N ALA A 53 175.50 -49.48 -9.97
CA ALA A 53 174.93 -48.18 -9.68
C ALA A 53 173.75 -47.82 -10.60
N GLU A 54 173.84 -48.14 -11.90
CA GLU A 54 172.75 -47.95 -12.85
C GLU A 54 171.56 -48.86 -12.53
N VAL A 55 171.80 -50.14 -12.21
CA VAL A 55 170.76 -51.09 -11.78
C VAL A 55 170.09 -50.62 -10.49
N ALA A 56 170.86 -50.13 -9.51
CA ALA A 56 170.28 -49.56 -8.29
C ALA A 56 169.41 -48.32 -8.59
N THR A 57 169.86 -47.47 -9.51
CA THR A 57 169.11 -46.29 -9.97
C THR A 57 167.81 -46.69 -10.69
N LEU A 58 167.88 -47.60 -11.66
CA LEU A 58 166.74 -48.16 -12.39
C LEU A 58 165.75 -48.87 -11.45
N THR A 59 166.26 -49.59 -10.46
CA THR A 59 165.43 -50.26 -9.45
C THR A 59 164.65 -49.24 -8.64
N THR A 60 165.30 -48.14 -8.23
CA THR A 60 164.64 -47.04 -7.52
C THR A 60 163.58 -46.37 -8.40
N GLN A 61 163.93 -46.00 -9.64
CA GLN A 61 162.99 -45.42 -10.60
C GLN A 61 161.80 -46.34 -10.91
N HIS A 62 162.04 -47.65 -11.00
CA HIS A 62 160.97 -48.63 -11.21
C HIS A 62 160.04 -48.71 -9.99
N GLN A 63 160.58 -48.70 -8.77
CA GLN A 63 159.78 -48.68 -7.54
C GLN A 63 158.94 -47.40 -7.44
N ASP A 64 159.52 -46.25 -7.78
CA ASP A 64 158.82 -44.96 -7.81
C ASP A 64 157.70 -44.96 -8.86
N ALA A 65 157.95 -45.44 -10.08
CA ALA A 65 156.95 -45.55 -11.13
C ALA A 65 155.80 -46.51 -10.77
N VAL A 66 156.10 -47.62 -10.09
CA VAL A 66 155.07 -48.55 -9.58
C VAL A 66 154.23 -47.89 -8.49
N ALA A 67 154.84 -47.09 -7.60
CA ALA A 67 154.12 -46.34 -6.58
C ALA A 67 153.22 -45.26 -7.19
N GLU A 68 153.71 -44.51 -8.19
CA GLU A 68 152.91 -43.54 -8.95
C GLU A 68 151.73 -44.21 -9.66
N LEU A 69 151.95 -45.36 -10.31
CA LEU A 69 150.89 -46.11 -10.96
C LEU A 69 149.80 -46.54 -9.96
N ALA A 70 150.19 -47.03 -8.78
CA ALA A 70 149.24 -47.40 -7.73
C ALA A 70 148.45 -46.17 -7.23
N ALA A 71 149.08 -45.01 -7.13
CA ALA A 71 148.41 -43.76 -6.78
C ALA A 71 147.40 -43.33 -7.86
N VAL A 72 147.79 -43.35 -9.14
CA VAL A 72 146.89 -43.04 -10.27
C VAL A 72 145.71 -44.01 -10.34
N GLN A 73 145.93 -45.31 -10.10
CA GLN A 73 144.85 -46.31 -10.04
C GLN A 73 143.86 -46.01 -8.91
N SER A 74 144.35 -45.62 -7.73
CA SER A 74 143.51 -45.20 -6.59
C SER A 74 142.71 -43.93 -6.91
N THR A 75 143.34 -42.93 -7.54
CA THR A 75 142.65 -41.72 -8.02
C THR A 75 141.58 -42.05 -9.03
N LEU A 76 141.89 -42.89 -10.04
CA LEU A 76 140.93 -43.32 -11.06
C LEU A 76 139.72 -44.02 -10.44
N GLN A 77 139.93 -44.93 -9.48
CA GLN A 77 138.84 -45.63 -8.79
C GLN A 77 137.95 -44.66 -8.00
N THR A 78 138.56 -43.66 -7.35
CA THR A 78 137.83 -42.62 -6.61
C THR A 78 137.02 -41.72 -7.55
N THR A 79 137.62 -41.31 -8.67
CA THR A 79 136.94 -40.52 -9.70
C THR A 79 135.81 -41.30 -10.36
N GLN A 80 135.99 -42.59 -10.64
CA GLN A 80 134.93 -43.45 -11.18
C GLN A 80 133.73 -43.54 -10.23
N THR A 81 133.99 -43.77 -8.93
CA THR A 81 132.92 -43.81 -7.91
C THR A 81 132.17 -42.47 -7.82
N SER A 82 132.88 -41.35 -7.98
CA SER A 82 132.28 -40.01 -7.97
C SER A 82 131.44 -39.76 -9.23
N LEU A 83 131.91 -40.23 -10.39
CA LEU A 83 131.19 -40.15 -11.66
C LEU A 83 129.91 -40.98 -11.61
N ASP A 84 129.97 -42.22 -11.14
CA ASP A 84 128.81 -43.10 -11.00
C ASP A 84 127.74 -42.47 -10.08
N SER A 85 128.18 -41.82 -9.00
CA SER A 85 127.28 -41.09 -8.10
C SER A 85 126.64 -39.87 -8.76
N ALA A 86 127.41 -39.12 -9.56
CA ALA A 86 126.90 -37.97 -10.30
C ALA A 86 125.89 -38.39 -11.39
N GLU A 87 126.12 -39.51 -12.06
CA GLU A 87 125.21 -40.07 -13.06
C GLU A 87 123.89 -40.55 -12.44
N ALA A 88 123.95 -41.19 -11.26
CA ALA A 88 122.76 -41.55 -10.49
C ALA A 88 121.94 -40.31 -10.09
N ASN A 89 122.61 -39.25 -9.61
CA ASN A 89 121.95 -37.98 -9.27
C ASN A 89 121.33 -37.30 -10.50
N ALA A 90 122.03 -37.29 -11.64
CA ALA A 90 121.49 -36.73 -12.88
C ALA A 90 120.23 -37.49 -13.34
N THR A 91 120.23 -38.82 -13.21
CA THR A 91 119.07 -39.66 -13.53
C THR A 91 117.88 -39.35 -12.60
N MET A 92 118.15 -39.14 -11.30
CA MET A 92 117.12 -38.76 -10.33
C MET A 92 116.52 -37.39 -10.66
N HIS A 93 117.34 -36.39 -10.96
CA HIS A 93 116.86 -35.06 -11.36
C HIS A 93 116.09 -35.09 -12.68
N GLN A 94 116.47 -35.94 -13.64
CA GLN A 94 115.71 -36.10 -14.88
C GLN A 94 114.30 -36.66 -14.61
N ALA A 95 114.17 -37.61 -13.69
CA ALA A 95 112.88 -38.14 -13.27
C ALA A 95 112.03 -37.07 -12.55
N GLU A 96 112.64 -36.27 -11.67
CA GLU A 96 111.99 -35.16 -10.96
C GLU A 96 111.51 -34.07 -11.93
N ILE A 97 112.34 -33.67 -12.89
CA ILE A 97 111.98 -32.71 -13.95
C ILE A 97 110.77 -33.23 -14.74
N SER A 98 110.78 -34.50 -15.15
CA SER A 98 109.67 -35.08 -15.91
C SER A 98 108.36 -35.08 -15.11
N SER A 99 108.43 -35.29 -13.79
CA SER A 99 107.27 -35.20 -12.89
C SER A 99 106.75 -33.77 -12.80
N LEU A 100 107.63 -32.79 -12.57
CA LEU A 100 107.26 -31.37 -12.48
C LEU A 100 106.70 -30.82 -13.79
N GLU A 101 107.20 -31.29 -14.95
CA GLU A 101 106.63 -30.94 -16.25
C GLU A 101 105.20 -31.48 -16.39
N THR A 102 104.94 -32.70 -15.93
CA THR A 102 103.59 -33.28 -15.91
C THR A 102 102.66 -32.48 -14.99
N GLU A 103 103.12 -32.10 -13.80
CA GLU A 103 102.36 -31.26 -12.87
C GLU A 103 102.07 -29.87 -13.45
N ARG A 104 103.04 -29.24 -14.11
CA ARG A 104 102.86 -27.96 -14.80
C ARG A 104 101.80 -28.07 -15.88
N ASP A 105 101.83 -29.13 -16.70
CA ASP A 105 100.89 -29.30 -17.79
C ASP A 105 99.46 -29.55 -17.26
N MET A 106 99.31 -30.29 -16.16
CA MET A 106 98.04 -30.42 -15.44
C MET A 106 97.53 -29.08 -14.90
N ALA A 107 98.40 -28.29 -14.25
CA ALA A 107 98.03 -26.97 -13.73
C ALA A 107 97.63 -25.99 -14.85
N GLN A 108 98.29 -26.05 -16.02
CA GLN A 108 97.90 -25.24 -17.18
C GLN A 108 96.54 -25.64 -17.75
N ALA A 109 96.22 -26.93 -17.76
CA ALA A 109 94.90 -27.42 -18.13
C ALA A 109 93.82 -26.93 -17.14
N GLU A 110 94.09 -27.00 -15.84
CA GLU A 110 93.19 -26.47 -14.80
C GLU A 110 92.95 -24.96 -14.93
N ILE A 111 94.01 -24.18 -15.16
CA ILE A 111 93.90 -22.73 -15.40
C ILE A 111 93.00 -22.45 -16.61
N SER A 112 93.14 -23.21 -17.69
CA SER A 112 92.32 -23.04 -18.90
C SER A 112 90.84 -23.31 -18.61
N MET A 113 90.53 -24.40 -17.88
CA MET A 113 89.17 -24.70 -17.45
C MET A 113 88.61 -23.62 -16.52
N LEU A 114 89.42 -23.09 -15.61
CA LEU A 114 89.01 -22.04 -14.68
C LEU A 114 88.66 -20.74 -15.43
N TYR A 115 89.45 -20.35 -16.43
CA TYR A 115 89.16 -19.19 -17.26
C TYR A 115 87.86 -19.34 -18.04
N GLU A 116 87.62 -20.52 -18.62
CA GLU A 116 86.37 -20.81 -19.33
C GLU A 116 85.16 -20.77 -18.39
N LEU A 117 85.28 -21.37 -17.19
CA LEU A 117 84.23 -21.32 -16.17
C LEU A 117 83.93 -19.88 -15.73
N MET A 118 84.96 -19.08 -15.48
CA MET A 118 84.80 -17.67 -15.10
C MET A 118 84.15 -16.85 -16.21
N SER A 119 84.50 -17.09 -17.48
CA SER A 119 83.86 -16.43 -18.63
C SER A 119 82.38 -16.80 -18.70
N ASN A 120 82.06 -18.09 -18.65
CA ASN A 120 80.67 -18.56 -18.71
C ASN A 120 79.82 -18.02 -17.55
N MET A 121 80.38 -17.98 -16.33
CA MET A 121 79.70 -17.37 -15.18
C MET A 121 79.48 -15.86 -15.35
N SER A 122 80.46 -15.16 -15.92
CA SER A 122 80.35 -13.73 -16.21
C SER A 122 79.26 -13.45 -17.25
N ASP A 123 79.22 -14.23 -18.34
CA ASP A 123 78.21 -14.11 -19.39
C ASP A 123 76.81 -14.41 -18.84
N GLN A 124 76.66 -15.50 -18.08
CA GLN A 124 75.39 -15.85 -17.43
C GLN A 124 74.94 -14.76 -16.44
N SER A 125 75.86 -14.19 -15.66
CA SER A 125 75.55 -13.08 -14.76
C SER A 125 75.12 -11.83 -15.53
N ASN A 126 75.76 -11.53 -16.66
CA ASN A 126 75.41 -10.38 -17.47
C ASN A 126 74.03 -10.54 -18.12
N GLU A 127 73.72 -11.70 -18.67
CA GLU A 127 72.38 -12.04 -19.18
C GLU A 127 71.30 -11.94 -18.10
N THR A 128 71.61 -12.41 -16.88
CA THR A 128 70.68 -12.33 -15.74
C THR A 128 70.41 -10.87 -15.37
N ILE A 129 71.44 -10.02 -15.34
CA ILE A 129 71.31 -8.59 -15.04
C ILE A 129 70.50 -7.88 -16.13
N GLU A 130 70.75 -8.17 -17.40
CA GLU A 130 69.98 -7.61 -18.52
C GLU A 130 68.51 -8.01 -18.45
N SER A 131 68.22 -9.29 -18.17
CA SER A 131 66.86 -9.77 -17.97
C SER A 131 66.16 -9.08 -16.80
N MET A 132 66.85 -8.87 -15.67
CA MET A 132 66.30 -8.16 -14.52
C MET A 132 66.04 -6.68 -14.85
N ALA A 133 66.94 -6.02 -15.58
CA ALA A 133 66.76 -4.63 -16.00
C ALA A 133 65.53 -4.47 -16.91
N LEU A 134 65.31 -5.41 -17.83
CA LEU A 134 64.10 -5.44 -18.67
C LEU A 134 62.83 -5.63 -17.84
N GLN A 135 62.83 -6.58 -16.90
CA GLN A 135 61.68 -6.80 -16.00
C GLN A 135 61.38 -5.57 -15.13
N ILE A 136 62.39 -4.86 -14.64
CA ILE A 136 62.21 -3.62 -13.88
C ILE A 136 61.61 -2.52 -14.77
N ALA A 137 62.07 -2.38 -16.01
CA ALA A 137 61.51 -1.40 -16.95
C ALA A 137 60.04 -1.69 -17.26
N GLU A 138 59.69 -2.95 -17.49
CA GLU A 138 58.31 -3.39 -17.72
C GLU A 138 57.41 -3.16 -16.49
N LEU A 139 57.91 -3.46 -15.29
CA LEU A 139 57.19 -3.21 -14.05
C LEU A 139 56.94 -1.71 -13.83
N ASN A 140 57.93 -0.86 -14.11
CA ASN A 140 57.78 0.60 -14.03
C ASN A 140 56.73 1.12 -15.02
N GLN A 141 56.69 0.57 -16.24
CA GLN A 141 55.65 0.92 -17.21
C GLN A 141 54.26 0.48 -16.76
N HIS A 142 54.14 -0.74 -16.22
CA HIS A 142 52.90 -1.23 -15.62
C HIS A 142 52.41 -0.33 -14.48
N MET A 143 53.31 0.11 -13.60
CA MET A 143 52.99 0.99 -12.49
C MET A 143 52.51 2.36 -12.95
N SER A 144 53.12 2.92 -14.01
CA SER A 144 52.69 4.18 -14.63
C SER A 144 51.28 4.05 -15.23
N ASN A 145 51.00 2.97 -15.97
CA ASN A 145 49.67 2.71 -16.52
C ASN A 145 48.61 2.56 -15.42
N LEU A 146 48.93 1.84 -14.34
CA LEU A 146 48.02 1.67 -13.21
C LEU A 146 47.71 2.99 -12.53
N SER A 147 48.71 3.87 -12.37
CA SER A 147 48.53 5.20 -11.80
C SER A 147 47.62 6.08 -12.66
N LEU A 148 47.73 5.98 -13.99
CA LEU A 148 46.83 6.71 -14.91
C LEU A 148 45.39 6.21 -14.80
N MET A 149 45.18 4.89 -14.83
CA MET A 149 43.85 4.29 -14.68
C MET A 149 43.20 4.63 -13.33
N LEU A 150 44.01 4.68 -12.26
CA LEU A 150 43.52 5.08 -10.93
C LEU A 150 43.05 6.53 -10.93
N ASN A 151 43.80 7.43 -11.57
CA ASN A 151 43.45 8.85 -11.65
C ASN A 151 42.15 9.05 -12.46
N GLU A 152 42.03 8.38 -13.61
CA GLU A 152 40.80 8.41 -14.41
C GLU A 152 39.59 7.85 -13.65
N SER A 153 39.80 6.77 -12.87
CA SER A 153 38.74 6.22 -12.02
C SER A 153 38.33 7.18 -10.91
N TYR A 154 39.27 7.96 -10.36
CA TYR A 154 38.99 8.97 -9.34
C TYR A 154 38.15 10.11 -9.92
N ASP A 155 38.52 10.63 -11.10
CA ASP A 155 37.79 11.70 -11.78
C ASP A 155 36.34 11.28 -12.09
N ARG A 156 36.13 10.07 -12.61
CA ARG A 156 34.78 9.51 -12.84
C ARG A 156 33.97 9.38 -11.55
N HIS A 157 34.60 9.00 -10.45
CA HIS A 157 33.90 8.90 -9.17
C HIS A 157 33.42 10.28 -8.69
N GLN A 158 34.22 11.33 -8.90
CA GLN A 158 33.85 12.68 -8.51
C GLN A 158 32.71 13.25 -9.39
N GLU A 159 32.70 12.93 -10.68
CA GLU A 159 31.58 13.24 -11.59
C GLU A 159 30.29 12.54 -11.15
N ASN A 160 30.35 11.23 -10.86
CA ASN A 160 29.20 10.46 -10.37
C ASN A 160 28.66 11.01 -9.04
N ALA A 161 29.53 11.41 -8.12
CA ALA A 161 29.10 12.01 -6.86
C ALA A 161 28.33 13.33 -7.08
N THR A 162 28.73 14.11 -8.08
CA THR A 162 28.05 15.36 -8.46
C THR A 162 26.67 15.06 -9.06
N LEU A 163 26.57 14.08 -9.96
CA LEU A 163 25.30 13.64 -10.57
C LEU A 163 24.32 13.10 -9.52
N VAL A 164 24.78 12.29 -8.58
CA VAL A 164 23.94 11.76 -7.50
C VAL A 164 23.38 12.87 -6.62
N SER A 165 24.18 13.91 -6.35
CA SER A 165 23.73 15.08 -5.59
C SER A 165 22.63 15.85 -6.32
N GLN A 166 22.80 16.07 -7.64
CA GLN A 166 21.81 16.73 -8.49
C GLN A 166 20.49 15.94 -8.55
N LEU A 167 20.56 14.63 -8.79
CA LEU A 167 19.38 13.76 -8.83
C LEU A 167 18.67 13.68 -7.48
N SER A 168 19.40 13.73 -6.37
CA SER A 168 18.80 13.75 -5.03
C SER A 168 18.01 15.04 -4.80
N ALA A 169 18.54 16.19 -5.21
CA ALA A 169 17.84 17.46 -5.12
C ALA A 169 16.59 17.52 -6.03
N GLU A 170 16.67 16.96 -7.24
CA GLU A 170 15.55 16.87 -8.16
C GLU A 170 14.43 15.97 -7.63
N ARG A 171 14.78 14.81 -7.07
CA ARG A 171 13.83 13.93 -6.37
C ARG A 171 13.10 14.67 -5.25
N ASP A 172 13.82 15.40 -4.41
CA ASP A 172 13.23 16.10 -3.27
C ASP A 172 12.25 17.19 -3.73
N ASN A 173 12.58 17.93 -4.79
CA ASN A 173 11.68 18.90 -5.39
C ASN A 173 10.41 18.25 -5.96
N LEU A 174 10.54 17.11 -6.65
CA LEU A 174 9.40 16.37 -7.19
C LEU A 174 8.50 15.81 -6.08
N GLN A 175 9.08 15.38 -4.96
CA GLN A 175 8.31 14.89 -3.82
C GLN A 175 7.47 16.00 -3.19
N VAL A 176 8.04 17.20 -3.01
CA VAL A 176 7.28 18.38 -2.54
C VAL A 176 6.15 18.73 -3.50
N ALA A 177 6.40 18.72 -4.82
CA ALA A 177 5.38 18.99 -5.82
C ALA A 177 4.24 17.95 -5.78
N LEU A 178 4.57 16.67 -5.57
CA LEU A 178 3.57 15.61 -5.43
C LEU A 178 2.70 15.78 -4.18
N GLU A 179 3.31 16.11 -3.03
CA GLU A 179 2.58 16.40 -1.79
C GLU A 179 1.63 17.59 -1.97
N GLN A 180 2.07 18.64 -2.65
CA GLN A 180 1.24 19.80 -2.95
C GLN A 180 0.06 19.45 -3.89
N ALA A 181 0.30 18.64 -4.92
CA ALA A 181 -0.75 18.17 -5.82
C ALA A 181 -1.79 17.32 -5.09
N ASN A 182 -1.35 16.39 -4.22
CA ASN A 182 -2.25 15.57 -3.42
C ASN A 182 -3.12 16.41 -2.48
N ASN A 183 -2.54 17.42 -1.82
CA ASN A 183 -3.32 18.32 -0.96
C ASN A 183 -4.36 19.12 -1.76
N THR A 184 -4.03 19.52 -2.98
CA THR A 184 -4.97 20.23 -3.87
C THR A 184 -6.13 19.32 -4.28
N ILE A 185 -5.85 18.07 -4.66
CA ILE A 185 -6.88 17.09 -5.02
C ILE A 185 -7.80 16.79 -3.82
N ALA A 186 -7.23 16.65 -2.61
CA ALA A 186 -8.02 16.46 -1.40
C ALA A 186 -8.97 17.64 -1.15
N GLY A 187 -8.52 18.87 -1.41
CA GLY A 187 -9.39 20.06 -1.37
C GLY A 187 -10.55 19.98 -2.36
N TYR A 188 -10.29 19.67 -3.62
CA TYR A 188 -11.35 19.55 -4.63
C TYR A 188 -12.37 18.44 -4.34
N LEU A 189 -11.93 17.33 -3.73
CA LEU A 189 -12.84 16.26 -3.33
C LEU A 189 -13.77 16.68 -2.20
N GLN A 190 -13.26 17.48 -1.24
CA GLN A 190 -14.08 18.05 -0.19
C GLN A 190 -15.09 19.05 -0.76
N ASP A 191 -14.64 19.99 -1.60
CA ASP A 191 -15.51 20.97 -2.24
C ASP A 191 -16.64 20.31 -3.04
N LEU A 192 -16.36 19.18 -3.71
CA LEU A 192 -17.36 18.41 -4.45
C LEU A 192 -18.35 17.68 -3.53
N ALA A 193 -17.88 17.15 -2.41
CA ALA A 193 -18.74 16.50 -1.42
C ALA A 193 -19.70 17.51 -0.77
N ASP A 194 -19.19 18.69 -0.42
CA ASP A 194 -19.98 19.78 0.15
C ASP A 194 -21.03 20.26 -0.88
N ALA A 195 -20.64 20.47 -2.14
CA ALA A 195 -21.58 20.86 -3.20
C ALA A 195 -22.64 19.79 -3.50
N ALA A 196 -22.32 18.50 -3.35
CA ALA A 196 -23.28 17.42 -3.51
C ALA A 196 -24.29 17.38 -2.36
N ALA A 197 -23.83 17.59 -1.12
CA ALA A 197 -24.70 17.69 0.05
C ALA A 197 -25.64 18.91 -0.04
N ASP A 198 -25.12 20.07 -0.48
CA ASP A 198 -25.94 21.27 -0.70
C ASP A 198 -27.01 21.04 -1.78
N ALA A 199 -26.68 20.29 -2.85
CA ALA A 199 -27.63 19.97 -3.91
C ALA A 199 -28.71 18.98 -3.47
N GLU A 200 -28.36 18.01 -2.63
CA GLU A 200 -29.31 17.05 -2.05
C GLU A 200 -30.27 17.76 -1.08
N ALA A 201 -29.74 18.59 -0.18
CA ALA A 201 -30.54 19.41 0.73
C ALA A 201 -31.50 20.36 -0.02
N LEU A 202 -31.03 20.98 -1.11
CA LEU A 202 -31.90 21.82 -1.94
C LEU A 202 -32.98 21.00 -2.66
N ALA A 203 -32.67 19.78 -3.11
CA ALA A 203 -33.64 18.91 -3.77
C ALA A 203 -34.73 18.44 -2.79
N GLU A 204 -34.37 18.02 -1.58
CA GLU A 204 -35.33 17.68 -0.51
C GLU A 204 -36.22 18.87 -0.15
N LEU A 205 -35.61 20.05 -0.06
CA LEU A 205 -36.35 21.28 0.22
C LEU A 205 -37.37 21.60 -0.89
N GLN A 206 -36.98 21.45 -2.17
CA GLN A 206 -37.87 21.71 -3.31
C GLN A 206 -38.95 20.63 -3.50
N ASP A 207 -38.75 19.43 -2.98
CA ASP A 207 -39.78 18.38 -2.97
C ASP A 207 -41.02 18.80 -2.16
N HIS A 208 -40.84 19.58 -1.08
CA HIS A 208 -41.95 20.11 -0.25
C HIS A 208 -42.97 20.94 -1.03
N VAL A 209 -42.51 21.69 -2.03
CA VAL A 209 -43.36 22.51 -2.92
C VAL A 209 -43.61 21.83 -4.27
N HIS A 210 -43.32 20.53 -4.37
CA HIS A 210 -43.57 19.78 -5.58
C HIS A 210 -45.03 19.91 -6.01
N GLY A 211 -45.20 20.15 -7.30
CA GLY A 211 -46.48 20.40 -7.95
C GLY A 211 -47.11 21.78 -7.70
N ILE A 212 -46.44 22.66 -6.97
CA ILE A 212 -46.86 24.06 -6.87
C ILE A 212 -46.11 24.87 -7.93
N ILE A 213 -46.85 25.36 -8.92
CA ILE A 213 -46.25 26.06 -10.06
C ILE A 213 -45.52 27.33 -9.58
N GLY A 214 -44.21 27.36 -9.78
CA GLY A 214 -43.37 28.53 -9.51
C GLY A 214 -43.09 28.81 -8.04
N ALA A 215 -43.55 27.97 -7.11
CA ALA A 215 -43.18 28.10 -5.71
C ALA A 215 -41.69 27.75 -5.49
N THR A 216 -41.09 28.39 -4.49
CA THR A 216 -39.73 28.10 -4.05
C THR A 216 -39.77 27.80 -2.55
N ALA A 217 -39.34 26.60 -2.16
CA ALA A 217 -39.14 26.32 -0.75
C ALA A 217 -37.87 27.02 -0.22
N LEU A 218 -38.02 27.75 0.88
CA LEU A 218 -36.96 28.42 1.61
C LEU A 218 -36.46 27.56 2.75
N ASP A 219 -35.16 27.62 3.02
CA ASP A 219 -34.56 26.89 4.13
C ASP A 219 -35.20 27.31 5.47
N PRO A 220 -35.82 26.38 6.23
CA PRO A 220 -36.51 26.70 7.47
C PRO A 220 -35.59 27.28 8.53
N GLU A 221 -34.34 26.82 8.67
CA GLU A 221 -33.44 27.27 9.74
C GLU A 221 -33.14 28.77 9.62
N THR A 222 -32.88 29.23 8.41
CA THR A 222 -32.62 30.65 8.13
C THR A 222 -33.90 31.49 8.07
N ASN A 223 -35.07 30.86 7.99
CA ASN A 223 -36.36 31.51 7.84
C ASN A 223 -37.27 31.42 9.08
N GLY A 224 -36.66 31.21 10.24
CA GLY A 224 -37.34 31.30 11.53
C GLY A 224 -37.66 29.95 12.15
N ASP A 225 -37.22 28.84 11.56
CA ASP A 225 -37.32 27.47 12.09
C ASP A 225 -38.73 27.14 12.59
N PRO A 226 -39.75 27.21 11.70
CA PRO A 226 -41.10 26.82 12.08
C PRO A 226 -41.18 25.31 12.30
N GLN A 227 -41.75 24.92 13.43
CA GLN A 227 -41.93 23.54 13.83
C GLN A 227 -43.36 23.33 14.30
N VAL A 228 -43.90 22.15 14.03
CA VAL A 228 -45.19 21.72 14.56
C VAL A 228 -44.97 20.43 15.34
N THR A 229 -45.43 20.41 16.58
CA THR A 229 -45.58 19.17 17.33
C THR A 229 -47.01 18.69 17.25
N ILE A 230 -47.23 17.48 16.73
CA ILE A 230 -48.55 16.85 16.65
C ILE A 230 -48.74 15.93 17.85
N ALA A 231 -49.83 16.12 18.58
CA ALA A 231 -50.24 15.26 19.66
C ALA A 231 -51.70 14.80 19.45
N ASN A 232 -51.93 13.50 19.46
CA ASN A 232 -53.26 12.91 19.42
C ASN A 232 -53.62 12.38 20.81
N ASN A 233 -54.73 12.85 21.38
CA ASN A 233 -55.20 12.44 22.71
C ASN A 233 -56.40 11.47 22.64
N GLY A 234 -56.82 11.08 21.44
CA GLY A 234 -57.94 10.21 21.19
C GLY A 234 -59.25 10.92 20.81
N LEU A 235 -59.44 12.16 21.26
CA LEU A 235 -60.65 12.96 21.09
C LEU A 235 -60.40 14.27 20.33
N SER A 236 -59.14 14.61 20.08
CA SER A 236 -58.71 15.72 19.25
C SER A 236 -57.26 15.54 18.81
N THR A 237 -56.94 16.10 17.64
CA THR A 237 -55.56 16.26 17.18
C THR A 237 -55.10 17.68 17.45
N GLN A 238 -54.05 17.82 18.25
CA GLN A 238 -53.46 19.10 18.61
C GLN A 238 -52.18 19.35 17.82
N PHE A 239 -52.12 20.49 17.15
CA PHE A 239 -50.95 21.00 16.44
C PHE A 239 -50.34 22.14 17.25
N THR A 240 -49.19 21.91 17.85
CA THR A 240 -48.44 22.93 18.58
C THR A 240 -47.37 23.51 17.67
N TYR A 241 -47.64 24.70 17.13
CA TYR A 241 -46.68 25.43 16.32
C TYR A 241 -45.72 26.24 17.20
N THR A 242 -44.44 26.22 16.82
CA THR A 242 -43.39 27.07 17.38
C THR A 242 -42.52 27.64 16.26
N SER A 243 -42.12 28.90 16.36
CA SER A 243 -41.15 29.48 15.42
C SER A 243 -40.40 30.66 16.05
N ASN A 244 -39.38 31.13 15.34
CA ASN A 244 -38.62 32.36 15.60
C ASN A 244 -39.00 33.48 14.62
N ILE A 245 -40.09 33.33 13.86
CA ILE A 245 -40.55 34.35 12.91
C ILE A 245 -41.14 35.52 13.71
N SER A 246 -40.52 36.69 13.61
CA SER A 246 -40.99 37.90 14.31
C SER A 246 -42.11 38.63 13.59
N GLU A 247 -42.23 38.43 12.28
CA GLU A 247 -43.21 39.08 11.41
C GLU A 247 -44.56 38.37 11.42
N GLU A 248 -45.59 39.03 10.90
CA GLU A 248 -46.90 38.40 10.67
C GLU A 248 -46.75 37.32 9.57
N HIS A 249 -47.31 36.16 9.84
CA HIS A 249 -47.21 35.00 8.95
C HIS A 249 -48.44 34.11 9.11
N THR A 250 -48.73 33.32 8.10
CA THR A 250 -49.87 32.41 8.08
C THR A 250 -49.34 30.98 7.98
N ILE A 251 -49.85 30.10 8.85
CA ILE A 251 -49.60 28.66 8.81
C ILE A 251 -50.66 28.05 7.89
N TYR A 252 -50.21 27.23 6.95
CA TYR A 252 -51.05 26.45 6.06
C TYR A 252 -50.86 24.98 6.40
N VAL A 253 -51.94 24.31 6.76
CA VAL A 253 -51.98 22.87 6.98
C VAL A 253 -52.76 22.27 5.81
N GLU A 254 -52.08 21.49 4.99
CA GLU A 254 -52.59 20.98 3.72
C GLU A 254 -52.75 19.46 3.80
N PHE A 255 -53.92 18.97 3.39
CA PHE A 255 -54.24 17.56 3.30
C PHE A 255 -54.52 17.23 1.84
N CYS A 256 -53.56 16.58 1.18
CA CYS A 256 -53.55 16.37 -0.27
C CYS A 256 -53.79 14.90 -0.64
N ASN A 257 -54.56 14.65 -1.71
CA ASN A 257 -54.74 13.31 -2.28
C ASN A 257 -55.10 13.38 -3.78
N VAL A 258 -54.74 12.35 -4.58
CA VAL A 258 -55.16 12.20 -5.99
C VAL A 258 -56.65 11.98 -6.20
N SER A 259 -57.33 11.42 -5.20
CA SER A 259 -58.73 10.97 -5.33
C SER A 259 -59.71 12.08 -4.97
N ILE A 260 -59.23 13.16 -4.34
CA ILE A 260 -60.03 14.34 -4.01
C ILE A 260 -60.30 15.11 -5.30
N ASN A 261 -61.33 14.69 -6.02
CA ASN A 261 -61.69 15.22 -7.33
C ASN A 261 -62.93 16.11 -7.32
N ASP A 262 -63.73 16.11 -6.26
CA ASP A 262 -64.86 17.04 -6.06
C ASP A 262 -65.51 16.76 -4.68
N PHE A 263 -65.86 17.84 -3.96
CA PHE A 263 -66.87 17.92 -2.89
C PHE A 263 -66.91 16.83 -1.79
N GLU A 264 -66.13 17.04 -0.73
CA GLU A 264 -66.31 16.45 0.62
C GLU A 264 -66.24 17.52 1.71
N ASP A 265 -66.83 18.68 1.43
CA ASP A 265 -66.73 19.89 2.27
C ASP A 265 -67.25 19.63 3.69
N GLU A 266 -68.39 18.95 3.84
CA GLU A 266 -69.01 18.63 5.12
C GLU A 266 -68.13 17.73 6.01
N TYR A 267 -67.32 16.87 5.40
CA TYR A 267 -66.40 15.98 6.13
C TYR A 267 -65.19 16.73 6.65
N PHE A 268 -64.64 17.61 5.83
CA PHE A 268 -63.59 18.51 6.26
C PHE A 268 -64.09 19.44 7.38
N GLU A 269 -65.30 20.00 7.25
CA GLU A 269 -65.92 20.81 8.30
C GLU A 269 -66.14 20.01 9.59
N ALA A 270 -66.62 18.78 9.50
CA ALA A 270 -66.83 17.92 10.65
C ALA A 270 -65.51 17.51 11.33
N ALA A 271 -64.47 17.22 10.53
CA ALA A 271 -63.15 16.83 11.00
C ALA A 271 -62.40 17.96 11.70
N THR A 272 -62.48 19.17 11.13
CA THR A 272 -61.69 20.32 11.56
C THR A 272 -62.48 21.28 12.46
N GLY A 273 -63.82 21.26 12.40
CA GLY A 273 -64.69 22.24 13.03
C GLY A 273 -64.75 23.59 12.30
N GLU A 274 -64.04 23.74 11.18
CA GLU A 274 -64.02 24.94 10.36
C GLU A 274 -65.21 24.93 9.42
N VAL A 275 -65.99 26.02 9.38
CA VAL A 275 -67.11 26.15 8.42
C VAL A 275 -66.55 26.59 7.08
N LEU A 276 -66.68 25.73 6.06
CA LEU A 276 -66.45 26.11 4.69
C LEU A 276 -67.60 27.03 4.28
N ASN A 277 -67.27 28.10 3.57
CA ASN A 277 -68.26 29.05 3.09
C ASN A 277 -68.44 28.80 1.59
N PRO A 278 -69.26 27.82 1.17
CA PRO A 278 -69.45 27.51 -0.22
C PRO A 278 -70.23 28.65 -0.86
N THR A 279 -69.53 29.61 -1.44
CA THR A 279 -70.14 30.37 -2.53
C THR A 279 -70.02 29.49 -3.78
N PRO A 280 -71.02 29.49 -4.69
CA PRO A 280 -71.08 28.57 -5.83
C PRO A 280 -69.92 28.67 -6.84
N TYR A 281 -68.88 29.45 -6.54
CA TYR A 281 -67.68 29.64 -7.35
C TYR A 281 -66.37 29.71 -6.53
N TYR A 282 -66.39 29.71 -5.19
CA TYR A 282 -65.20 29.88 -4.35
C TYR A 282 -65.32 29.06 -3.05
N VAL A 283 -64.37 28.15 -2.83
CA VAL A 283 -64.11 27.49 -1.54
C VAL A 283 -62.74 27.97 -1.08
N ASP A 284 -62.67 28.86 -0.11
CA ASP A 284 -61.42 29.57 0.26
C ASP A 284 -60.33 28.66 0.88
N ASN A 285 -60.63 27.37 1.11
CA ASN A 285 -59.79 26.38 1.80
C ASN A 285 -59.45 25.16 0.93
N PHE A 286 -59.38 25.33 -0.40
CA PHE A 286 -59.07 24.24 -1.34
C PHE A 286 -58.16 24.69 -2.49
N ALA A 287 -57.09 23.94 -2.72
CA ALA A 287 -56.07 24.18 -3.75
C ALA A 287 -55.65 22.91 -4.50
N TYR A 288 -54.98 23.06 -5.64
CA TYR A 288 -54.44 21.95 -6.43
C TYR A 288 -52.91 21.94 -6.47
N ARG A 289 -52.31 20.75 -6.33
CA ARG A 289 -50.90 20.50 -6.64
C ARG A 289 -50.78 19.75 -7.97
N VAL A 290 -50.11 20.32 -8.95
CA VAL A 290 -49.94 19.81 -10.32
C VAL A 290 -48.65 18.98 -10.44
N LEU A 291 -48.76 17.65 -10.50
CA LEU A 291 -47.59 16.77 -10.53
C LEU A 291 -46.91 16.74 -11.90
N TYR A 292 -47.69 16.44 -12.95
CA TYR A 292 -47.19 16.32 -14.30
C TYR A 292 -48.30 16.49 -15.34
N LEU A 293 -47.86 16.86 -16.54
CA LEU A 293 -48.68 16.98 -17.74
C LEU A 293 -48.49 15.73 -18.59
N ASP A 294 -49.58 15.07 -18.98
CA ASP A 294 -49.55 14.00 -19.96
C ASP A 294 -50.45 14.30 -21.16
N GLU A 295 -50.63 13.32 -22.05
CA GLU A 295 -51.47 13.46 -23.25
C GLU A 295 -52.97 13.63 -22.93
N THR A 296 -53.38 13.35 -21.68
CA THR A 296 -54.76 13.40 -21.20
C THR A 296 -55.10 14.65 -20.37
N GLY A 297 -54.11 15.34 -19.80
CA GLY A 297 -54.29 16.62 -19.11
C GLY A 297 -53.33 16.85 -17.95
N PHE A 298 -53.76 17.68 -17.00
CA PHE A 298 -53.08 17.90 -15.73
C PHE A 298 -53.41 16.77 -14.76
N ASN A 299 -52.41 15.99 -14.35
CA ASN A 299 -52.54 15.13 -13.18
C ASN A 299 -52.25 15.97 -11.94
N HIS A 300 -53.24 16.06 -11.05
CA HIS A 300 -53.20 16.93 -9.88
C HIS A 300 -53.69 16.21 -8.63
N TYR A 301 -53.26 16.70 -7.46
CA TYR A 301 -53.84 16.37 -6.16
C TYR A 301 -54.75 17.51 -5.73
N GLY A 302 -55.95 17.20 -5.27
CA GLY A 302 -56.77 18.13 -4.50
C GLY A 302 -56.23 18.23 -3.08
N CYS A 303 -56.12 19.44 -2.55
CA CYS A 303 -55.62 19.72 -1.22
C CYS A 303 -56.62 20.58 -0.44
N TYR A 304 -57.11 20.07 0.69
CA TYR A 304 -57.80 20.90 1.68
C TYR A 304 -56.78 21.67 2.51
N VAL A 305 -57.04 22.95 2.74
CA VAL A 305 -56.06 23.87 3.33
C VAL A 305 -56.67 24.62 4.50
N ILE A 306 -56.12 24.43 5.69
CA ILE A 306 -56.44 25.22 6.88
C ILE A 306 -55.44 26.35 7.01
N GLN A 307 -55.93 27.58 7.14
CA GLN A 307 -55.11 28.77 7.29
C GLN A 307 -55.23 29.32 8.70
N THR A 308 -54.11 29.60 9.35
CA THR A 308 -54.07 30.25 10.65
C THR A 308 -53.09 31.41 10.63
N ASP A 309 -53.61 32.62 10.84
CA ASP A 309 -52.78 33.81 10.97
C ASP A 309 -52.11 33.87 12.34
N VAL A 310 -50.80 34.12 12.32
CA VAL A 310 -49.94 34.28 13.49
C VAL A 310 -49.49 35.74 13.56
N SER A 311 -49.83 36.39 14.67
CA SER A 311 -49.53 37.81 14.88
C SER A 311 -48.03 38.08 15.06
N TYR A 312 -47.65 39.35 14.90
CA TYR A 312 -46.28 39.80 15.13
C TYR A 312 -45.73 39.38 16.51
N ASN A 313 -44.49 38.86 16.55
CA ASN A 313 -43.82 38.29 17.73
C ASN A 313 -44.57 37.14 18.43
N GLN A 314 -45.52 36.48 17.78
CA GLN A 314 -46.15 35.28 18.32
C GLN A 314 -45.35 34.04 17.90
N PHE A 315 -44.50 33.57 18.81
CA PHE A 315 -43.59 32.45 18.58
C PHE A 315 -44.19 31.07 18.86
N ASN A 316 -45.42 31.02 19.36
CA ASN A 316 -46.16 29.79 19.53
C ASN A 316 -47.67 29.98 19.33
N THR A 317 -48.31 28.95 18.80
CA THR A 317 -49.76 28.84 18.75
C THR A 317 -50.15 27.38 18.81
N THR A 318 -51.36 27.10 19.27
CA THR A 318 -51.88 25.74 19.35
C THR A 318 -53.22 25.69 18.65
N LEU A 319 -53.34 24.77 17.70
CA LEU A 319 -54.56 24.49 16.95
C LEU A 319 -55.07 23.12 17.39
N GLU A 320 -56.38 23.01 17.60
CA GLU A 320 -57.01 21.77 18.01
C GLU A 320 -58.12 21.43 17.01
N TYR A 321 -58.00 20.27 16.39
CA TYR A 321 -58.98 19.75 15.46
C TYR A 321 -59.66 18.53 16.09
N PRO A 322 -60.93 18.66 16.50
CA PRO A 322 -61.59 17.67 17.35
C PRO A 322 -61.75 16.30 16.69
N ASN A 323 -61.98 16.25 15.37
CA ASN A 323 -62.32 15.00 14.69
C ASN A 323 -61.33 14.67 13.56
N LEU A 324 -60.19 15.35 13.48
CA LEU A 324 -59.21 15.12 12.40
C LEU A 324 -58.62 13.70 12.44
N ASN A 325 -58.58 13.10 13.63
CA ASN A 325 -58.24 11.69 13.84
C ASN A 325 -59.36 10.72 13.42
N LEU A 326 -60.41 11.19 12.75
CA LEU A 326 -61.51 10.37 12.24
C LEU A 326 -61.69 10.58 10.73
N PHE A 327 -60.84 11.42 10.14
CA PHE A 327 -60.86 11.75 8.73
C PHE A 327 -60.17 10.65 7.93
N GLU A 328 -60.96 9.71 7.44
CA GLU A 328 -60.55 8.64 6.54
C GLU A 328 -61.22 8.87 5.17
N ILE A 329 -60.45 9.26 4.16
CA ILE A 329 -60.96 9.35 2.79
C ILE A 329 -60.80 7.99 2.14
N GLY A 330 -61.88 7.22 2.08
CA GLY A 330 -61.92 5.90 1.47
C GLY A 330 -61.97 5.97 -0.06
N ILE A 331 -60.83 6.11 -0.76
CA ILE A 331 -60.77 5.74 -2.19
C ILE A 331 -59.35 5.31 -2.64
N SER A 332 -59.20 4.00 -2.90
CA SER A 332 -58.16 3.35 -3.72
C SER A 332 -56.70 3.85 -3.61
N ASN A 333 -55.86 3.07 -2.91
CA ASN A 333 -54.40 2.94 -3.09
C ASN A 333 -53.51 4.18 -3.01
N ASN A 334 -53.99 5.37 -2.64
CA ASN A 334 -53.13 6.56 -2.55
C ASN A 334 -53.24 7.22 -1.18
N ASP A 335 -52.11 7.25 -0.47
CA ASP A 335 -51.96 7.81 0.88
C ASP A 335 -52.27 9.32 0.87
N ILE A 336 -52.87 9.83 1.96
CA ILE A 336 -53.08 11.28 2.15
C ILE A 336 -51.74 11.91 2.53
N GLU A 337 -51.33 12.94 1.80
CA GLU A 337 -50.11 13.69 2.09
C GLU A 337 -50.42 14.90 2.98
N LEU A 338 -49.86 14.92 4.19
CA LEU A 338 -49.89 16.08 5.09
C LEU A 338 -48.70 16.98 4.80
N VAL A 339 -48.97 18.19 4.31
CA VAL A 339 -47.95 19.22 4.09
C VAL A 339 -48.24 20.42 4.97
N ILE A 340 -47.26 20.85 5.76
CA ILE A 340 -47.38 22.06 6.58
C ILE A 340 -46.37 23.10 6.11
N SER A 341 -46.87 24.28 5.82
CA SER A 341 -46.12 25.36 5.19
C SER A 341 -46.38 26.67 5.92
N VAL A 342 -45.37 27.52 6.04
CA VAL A 342 -45.51 28.88 6.55
C VAL A 342 -45.31 29.87 5.42
N CYS A 343 -46.24 30.80 5.33
CA CYS A 343 -46.13 31.97 4.49
C CYS A 343 -45.89 33.22 5.32
N LYS A 344 -44.80 33.95 5.03
CA LYS A 344 -44.64 35.30 5.57
C LYS A 344 -45.48 36.26 4.72
N GLN A 345 -46.11 37.25 5.36
CA GLN A 345 -47.14 38.13 4.77
C GLN A 345 -46.76 38.77 3.41
N TYR A 346 -45.46 38.92 3.09
CA TYR A 346 -44.97 39.53 1.85
C TYR A 346 -44.29 38.57 0.88
N ASP A 347 -44.11 37.29 1.26
CA ASP A 347 -43.23 36.36 0.55
C ASP A 347 -44.00 35.35 -0.31
N CYS A 348 -45.31 35.12 -0.06
CA CYS A 348 -46.14 34.29 -0.91
C CYS A 348 -47.22 35.08 -1.67
N PRO A 349 -47.68 34.57 -2.82
CA PRO A 349 -48.59 35.27 -3.70
C PRO A 349 -50.04 34.99 -3.30
N LEU A 350 -50.62 35.89 -2.52
CA LEU A 350 -52.05 35.90 -2.14
C LEU A 350 -52.93 36.59 -3.21
N ASN A 351 -52.77 36.29 -4.51
CA ASN A 351 -53.51 36.99 -5.59
C ASN A 351 -53.83 36.10 -6.80
N ASP A 352 -55.06 36.19 -7.32
CA ASP A 352 -55.70 35.45 -8.45
C ASP A 352 -55.04 35.60 -9.85
N ALA A 353 -53.74 35.90 -9.91
CA ALA A 353 -53.09 36.42 -11.10
C ALA A 353 -52.31 35.38 -11.91
N TYR A 354 -52.35 34.08 -11.56
CA TYR A 354 -51.69 33.03 -12.34
C TYR A 354 -52.68 32.26 -13.21
N SER A 355 -53.26 32.93 -14.22
CA SER A 355 -54.10 32.20 -15.18
C SER A 355 -53.26 31.16 -15.94
N ILE A 356 -53.36 29.87 -15.58
CA ILE A 356 -52.75 28.77 -16.34
C ILE A 356 -53.46 28.73 -17.70
N PRO A 357 -52.77 29.04 -18.83
CA PRO A 357 -53.41 28.99 -20.13
C PRO A 357 -53.34 27.57 -20.68
N LEU A 358 -54.53 26.99 -20.95
CA LEU A 358 -54.87 26.03 -22.02
C LEU A 358 -55.21 24.58 -21.63
N GLY A 359 -56.23 24.10 -22.36
CA GLY A 359 -56.46 22.70 -22.72
C GLY A 359 -57.56 22.04 -21.90
N TRP A 360 -58.79 22.04 -22.41
CA TRP A 360 -60.02 21.50 -21.80
C TRP A 360 -60.55 22.25 -20.58
N TYR A 361 -59.68 22.91 -19.82
CA TYR A 361 -60.06 23.79 -18.73
C TYR A 361 -60.27 25.24 -19.20
N ALA A 362 -61.37 25.89 -18.80
CA ALA A 362 -61.57 27.33 -19.00
C ALA A 362 -60.56 28.13 -18.13
N PRO A 363 -60.19 29.36 -18.55
CA PRO A 363 -59.40 30.25 -17.68
C PRO A 363 -60.06 30.39 -16.31
N GLY A 364 -59.37 29.98 -15.25
CA GLY A 364 -59.86 29.98 -13.87
C GLY A 364 -60.43 28.64 -13.35
N GLU A 365 -60.40 27.55 -14.14
CA GLU A 365 -60.88 26.23 -13.67
C GLU A 365 -59.83 25.43 -12.86
N LEU A 366 -58.54 25.66 -13.09
CA LEU A 366 -57.50 25.20 -12.16
C LEU A 366 -57.26 26.32 -11.15
N ARG A 367 -57.57 26.05 -9.88
CA ARG A 367 -57.29 27.00 -8.80
C ARG A 367 -55.79 27.10 -8.58
N ASP A 368 -55.29 28.33 -8.58
CA ASP A 368 -53.91 28.59 -8.21
C ASP A 368 -53.72 28.17 -6.75
N HIS A 369 -52.70 27.36 -6.50
CA HIS A 369 -52.29 27.06 -5.14
C HIS A 369 -51.87 28.37 -4.43
N TYR A 370 -52.14 28.50 -3.13
CA TYR A 370 -51.83 29.69 -2.32
C TYR A 370 -50.36 30.15 -2.35
N PHE A 371 -49.48 29.30 -2.87
CA PHE A 371 -48.04 29.51 -2.94
C PHE A 371 -47.50 29.67 -4.36
N ALA A 372 -48.37 29.66 -5.38
CA ALA A 372 -47.98 29.64 -6.79
C ALA A 372 -47.15 30.87 -7.18
N GLY A 373 -45.84 30.70 -7.35
CA GLY A 373 -44.93 31.79 -7.72
C GLY A 373 -44.27 32.52 -6.56
N GLY A 374 -44.41 32.05 -5.31
CA GLY A 374 -43.78 32.69 -4.15
C GLY A 374 -42.96 31.76 -3.28
N ASP A 375 -42.42 32.35 -2.22
CA ASP A 375 -41.47 31.72 -1.32
C ASP A 375 -42.20 31.10 -0.12
N VAL A 376 -41.99 29.81 0.11
CA VAL A 376 -42.67 29.02 1.15
C VAL A 376 -41.65 28.52 2.14
N VAL A 377 -41.93 28.62 3.45
CA VAL A 377 -41.06 28.04 4.47
C VAL A 377 -41.65 26.68 4.91
N PRO A 378 -41.02 25.54 4.59
CA PRO A 378 -41.44 24.24 5.10
C PRO A 378 -41.42 24.19 6.61
N VAL A 379 -42.32 23.42 7.21
CA VAL A 379 -42.42 23.26 8.66
C VAL A 379 -41.89 21.91 9.08
N THR A 380 -41.01 21.88 10.08
CA THR A 380 -40.55 20.62 10.66
C THR A 380 -41.66 19.99 11.51
N ILE A 381 -42.08 18.77 11.18
CA ILE A 381 -43.13 18.06 11.91
C ILE A 381 -42.49 17.10 12.93
N ASN A 382 -42.84 17.26 14.19
CA ASN A 382 -42.42 16.42 15.30
C ASN A 382 -43.65 15.72 15.91
N GLY A 383 -43.60 14.41 16.11
CA GLY A 383 -44.72 13.64 16.68
C GLY A 383 -45.36 12.67 15.70
N GLU A 384 -46.34 11.91 16.18
CA GLU A 384 -47.01 10.88 15.39
C GLU A 384 -48.26 11.47 14.73
N ILE A 385 -48.37 11.33 13.41
CA ILE A 385 -49.59 11.66 12.66
C ILE A 385 -50.71 10.71 13.15
N PRO A 386 -51.95 11.19 13.39
CA PRO A 386 -53.08 10.34 13.74
C PRO A 386 -53.19 9.12 12.82
N CYS A 387 -53.35 7.93 13.40
CA CYS A 387 -53.37 6.63 12.72
C CYS A 387 -54.46 6.45 11.64
N THR A 388 -55.34 7.42 11.50
CA THR A 388 -56.57 7.45 10.70
C THR A 388 -56.47 8.38 9.50
N LEU A 389 -55.44 9.22 9.43
CA LEU A 389 -55.03 9.83 8.17
C LEU A 389 -54.23 8.77 7.42
N GLY A 390 -54.87 8.12 6.45
CA GLY A 390 -54.41 6.89 5.79
C GLY A 390 -52.89 6.76 5.63
N PHE A 391 -52.32 5.74 6.27
CA PHE A 391 -50.96 5.29 5.99
C PHE A 391 -50.90 3.80 5.74
N THR A 392 -50.43 3.45 4.54
CA THR A 392 -49.58 2.28 4.35
C THR A 392 -48.11 2.66 4.57
N MET A 393 -47.63 2.76 5.82
CA MET A 393 -46.18 2.72 6.07
C MET A 393 -45.71 1.28 6.35
N SER A 394 -44.93 0.78 5.41
CA SER A 394 -44.04 -0.35 5.57
C SER A 394 -43.31 -0.32 6.92
N ALA A 395 -43.54 -1.35 7.72
CA ALA A 395 -42.70 -1.85 8.81
C ALA A 395 -42.33 -0.85 9.93
N GLY A 396 -43.16 -0.77 10.98
CA GLY A 396 -42.59 -0.68 12.34
C GLY A 396 -43.32 0.12 13.42
N SER A 397 -44.43 0.82 13.17
CA SER A 397 -45.09 1.64 14.19
C SER A 397 -46.40 1.02 14.70
N SER A 398 -46.50 0.95 16.03
CA SER A 398 -47.65 0.45 16.80
C SER A 398 -48.67 1.56 17.00
N CYS A 399 -49.44 1.86 15.96
CA CYS A 399 -50.51 2.84 16.04
C CYS A 399 -51.75 2.17 16.67
N LEU A 400 -52.18 2.68 17.83
CA LEU A 400 -53.44 2.28 18.48
C LEU A 400 -54.43 3.44 18.28
N PRO A 401 -55.67 3.18 17.80
CA PRO A 401 -56.73 4.17 17.83
C PRO A 401 -56.93 4.73 19.26
N PRO A 402 -57.68 5.83 19.42
CA PRO A 402 -58.15 6.30 20.73
C PRO A 402 -58.65 5.14 21.60
N ALA A 403 -58.60 5.29 22.93
CA ALA A 403 -58.85 4.19 23.88
C ALA A 403 -60.23 3.49 23.73
N CYS A 404 -61.16 4.02 22.93
CA CYS A 404 -62.22 3.24 22.30
C CYS A 404 -62.72 3.92 21.01
N THR A 405 -62.09 3.65 19.87
CA THR A 405 -62.66 3.89 18.53
C THR A 405 -62.89 2.56 17.84
N GLU A 406 -64.09 2.37 17.30
CA GLU A 406 -64.46 1.17 16.56
C GLU A 406 -64.73 1.55 15.11
N VAL A 407 -63.91 1.02 14.20
CA VAL A 407 -64.05 1.20 12.75
C VAL A 407 -64.51 -0.12 12.14
N MET A 408 -65.58 -0.05 11.36
CA MET A 408 -66.18 -1.19 10.67
C MET A 408 -66.27 -0.93 9.17
N GLU A 409 -65.44 -1.62 8.40
CA GLU A 409 -65.44 -1.58 6.94
C GLU A 409 -66.02 -2.87 6.35
N ASP A 410 -66.49 -2.80 5.10
CA ASP A 410 -66.97 -3.95 4.31
C ASP A 410 -68.03 -4.78 5.05
N VAL A 411 -68.91 -4.09 5.78
CA VAL A 411 -69.84 -4.75 6.69
C VAL A 411 -70.88 -5.59 5.92
N SER A 412 -70.97 -6.87 6.25
CA SER A 412 -72.01 -7.77 5.73
C SER A 412 -73.32 -7.67 6.51
N SER A 413 -74.38 -8.28 6.02
CA SER A 413 -75.69 -8.34 6.66
C SER A 413 -75.58 -8.97 8.05
N GLY A 414 -76.13 -8.31 9.05
CA GLY A 414 -75.93 -8.73 10.43
C GLY A 414 -76.46 -7.74 11.46
N THR A 415 -76.23 -8.08 12.72
CA THR A 415 -76.51 -7.21 13.86
C THR A 415 -75.21 -6.98 14.62
N TYR A 416 -74.86 -5.71 14.81
CA TYR A 416 -73.60 -5.27 15.39
C TYR A 416 -73.89 -4.41 16.61
N VAL A 417 -73.13 -4.63 17.68
CA VAL A 417 -73.22 -3.85 18.92
C VAL A 417 -71.86 -3.22 19.14
N LEU A 418 -71.82 -1.90 19.12
CA LEU A 418 -70.60 -1.09 19.12
C LEU A 418 -70.58 -0.25 20.40
N ASP A 419 -69.50 -0.39 21.15
CA ASP A 419 -69.39 0.12 22.53
C ASP A 419 -68.18 1.03 22.69
N CYS A 420 -68.07 1.99 21.78
CA CYS A 420 -67.01 2.97 21.76
C CYS A 420 -67.54 4.39 21.71
N GLU A 421 -66.76 5.33 22.26
CA GLU A 421 -67.09 6.76 22.27
C GLU A 421 -67.16 7.34 20.87
N THR A 422 -66.40 6.74 19.94
CA THR A 422 -66.41 7.07 18.52
C THR A 422 -66.54 5.83 17.66
N VAL A 423 -67.44 5.90 16.68
CA VAL A 423 -67.74 4.78 15.79
C VAL A 423 -67.75 5.22 14.33
N VAL A 424 -67.10 4.46 13.46
CA VAL A 424 -67.16 4.66 12.00
C VAL A 424 -67.69 3.37 11.36
N ILE A 425 -68.73 3.49 10.55
CA ILE A 425 -69.35 2.37 9.84
C ILE A 425 -69.35 2.68 8.35
N GLU A 426 -68.78 1.79 7.56
CA GLU A 426 -68.75 1.87 6.11
C GLU A 426 -69.33 0.59 5.48
N GLU A 427 -70.42 0.76 4.75
CA GLU A 427 -71.12 -0.29 4.04
C GLU A 427 -70.88 -0.21 2.52
N TYR A 428 -70.12 -1.17 1.99
CA TYR A 428 -69.86 -1.23 0.54
C TYR A 428 -70.85 -2.09 -0.26
N TYR A 429 -71.58 -3.01 0.39
CA TYR A 429 -72.39 -4.03 -0.30
C TYR A 429 -73.90 -3.83 -0.13
N LYS A 430 -74.68 -4.39 -1.05
CA LYS A 430 -76.15 -4.32 -1.05
C LYS A 430 -76.77 -5.23 0.02
N GLU A 431 -76.71 -4.82 1.28
CA GLU A 431 -77.05 -5.69 2.42
C GLU A 431 -77.92 -4.96 3.45
N ASN A 432 -78.53 -5.72 4.37
CA ASN A 432 -79.31 -5.18 5.47
C ASN A 432 -78.54 -5.36 6.77
N ALA A 433 -78.27 -4.28 7.49
CA ALA A 433 -77.49 -4.32 8.72
C ALA A 433 -78.16 -3.52 9.84
N ASN A 434 -78.02 -4.02 11.06
CA ASN A 434 -78.55 -3.38 12.26
C ASN A 434 -77.40 -3.05 13.19
N TYR A 435 -77.26 -1.78 13.59
CA TYR A 435 -76.20 -1.31 14.47
C TYR A 435 -76.78 -0.81 15.78
N THR A 436 -76.19 -1.18 16.90
CA THR A 436 -76.53 -0.61 18.20
C THR A 436 -75.30 0.07 18.78
N LEU A 437 -75.39 1.39 18.94
CA LEU A 437 -74.33 2.24 19.45
C LEU A 437 -74.59 2.52 20.94
N LEU A 438 -73.83 1.85 21.81
CA LEU A 438 -74.07 1.89 23.26
C LEU A 438 -73.58 3.19 23.91
N ASN A 439 -72.34 3.59 23.61
CA ASN A 439 -71.67 4.73 24.25
C ASN A 439 -71.13 5.76 23.25
N ALA A 440 -71.55 5.69 21.98
CA ALA A 440 -71.06 6.59 20.94
C ALA A 440 -71.51 8.03 21.21
N THR A 441 -70.53 8.92 21.37
CA THR A 441 -70.72 10.37 21.44
C THR A 441 -70.57 11.02 20.08
N THR A 442 -69.83 10.38 19.17
CA THR A 442 -69.72 10.78 17.76
C THR A 442 -69.74 9.52 16.89
N PHE A 443 -70.48 9.54 15.78
CA PHE A 443 -70.36 8.46 14.80
C PHE A 443 -70.57 8.91 13.36
N PHE A 444 -69.96 8.16 12.45
CA PHE A 444 -70.00 8.38 11.01
C PHE A 444 -70.56 7.13 10.35
N PHE A 445 -71.54 7.30 9.48
CA PHE A 445 -72.16 6.21 8.73
C PHE A 445 -72.10 6.51 7.24
N PHE A 446 -71.46 5.59 6.51
CA PHE A 446 -71.29 5.65 5.08
C PHE A 446 -71.91 4.41 4.45
N GLN A 447 -72.74 4.63 3.44
CA GLN A 447 -73.30 3.56 2.64
C GLN A 447 -73.00 3.84 1.17
N SER A 448 -72.36 2.91 0.47
CA SER A 448 -71.97 3.11 -0.94
C SER A 448 -73.06 2.71 -1.95
N TYR A 449 -73.94 1.76 -1.62
CA TYR A 449 -74.91 1.15 -2.55
C TYR A 449 -76.26 0.81 -1.88
N GLU A 450 -77.26 0.40 -2.68
CA GLU A 450 -78.62 0.03 -2.22
C GLU A 450 -78.61 -0.94 -1.03
N GLY A 451 -79.08 -0.51 0.15
CA GLY A 451 -79.18 -1.34 1.36
C GLY A 451 -80.24 -0.80 2.31
N THR A 452 -80.55 -1.54 3.38
CA THR A 452 -81.42 -1.05 4.46
C THR A 452 -80.73 -1.20 5.79
N SER A 453 -80.46 -0.07 6.46
CA SER A 453 -79.69 -0.06 7.69
C SER A 453 -80.48 0.56 8.84
N ASP A 454 -80.65 -0.21 9.90
CA ASP A 454 -81.28 0.27 11.15
C ASP A 454 -80.17 0.63 12.15
N ILE A 455 -80.10 1.88 12.58
CA ILE A 455 -79.07 2.36 13.52
C ILE A 455 -79.74 2.79 14.83
N TYR A 456 -79.47 2.06 15.90
CA TYR A 456 -79.98 2.32 17.24
C TYR A 456 -78.94 3.08 18.06
N VAL A 457 -79.24 4.31 18.47
CA VAL A 457 -78.33 5.22 19.18
C VAL A 457 -78.80 5.38 20.62
N CYS A 458 -77.99 4.93 21.58
CA CYS A 458 -78.34 4.97 23.01
C CYS A 458 -78.16 6.36 23.65
N ASP A 459 -77.42 7.28 23.03
CA ASP A 459 -77.20 8.64 23.54
C ASP A 459 -77.73 9.71 22.57
N ALA A 460 -78.83 10.39 22.94
CA ALA A 460 -79.39 11.49 22.15
C ALA A 460 -78.53 12.76 22.11
N SER A 461 -77.48 12.86 22.92
CA SER A 461 -76.48 13.93 22.85
C SER A 461 -75.34 13.66 21.87
N ALA A 462 -75.34 12.47 21.25
CA ALA A 462 -74.36 12.12 20.23
C ALA A 462 -74.45 13.02 19.00
N SER A 463 -73.31 13.23 18.34
CA SER A 463 -73.25 13.84 17.01
C SER A 463 -73.03 12.78 15.94
N ALA A 464 -73.75 12.90 14.84
CA ALA A 464 -73.83 11.87 13.83
C ALA A 464 -73.85 12.45 12.42
N TYR A 465 -73.10 11.82 11.54
CA TYR A 465 -72.97 12.19 10.13
C TYR A 465 -73.36 11.00 9.27
N PHE A 466 -74.24 11.23 8.30
CA PHE A 466 -74.78 10.19 7.43
C PHE A 466 -74.59 10.52 5.97
N ASP A 467 -74.07 9.53 5.25
CA ASP A 467 -74.06 9.47 3.80
C ASP A 467 -74.74 8.19 3.33
N THR A 468 -75.77 8.39 2.53
CA THR A 468 -76.58 7.30 1.98
C THR A 468 -76.25 7.11 0.52
N GLY A 469 -75.88 5.89 0.16
CA GLY A 469 -75.57 5.50 -1.21
C GLY A 469 -76.80 5.39 -2.08
N TYR A 470 -76.58 5.16 -3.38
CA TYR A 470 -77.63 5.07 -4.39
C TYR A 470 -78.74 4.08 -4.00
N GLY A 471 -79.97 4.58 -3.81
CA GLY A 471 -81.12 3.76 -3.43
C GLY A 471 -81.07 3.14 -2.02
N GLY A 472 -80.26 3.71 -1.12
CA GLY A 472 -80.13 3.29 0.27
C GLY A 472 -81.31 3.72 1.16
N THR A 473 -81.58 2.99 2.23
CA THR A 473 -82.58 3.36 3.25
C THR A 473 -81.93 3.26 4.62
N VAL A 474 -81.91 4.36 5.37
CA VAL A 474 -81.31 4.41 6.71
C VAL A 474 -82.36 4.86 7.72
N ASP A 475 -82.69 3.99 8.68
CA ASP A 475 -83.58 4.33 9.78
C ASP A 475 -82.76 4.45 11.08
N VAL A 476 -82.66 5.68 11.60
CA VAL A 476 -81.89 6.03 12.79
C VAL A 476 -82.84 6.16 13.97
N TYR A 477 -82.80 5.18 14.87
CA TYR A 477 -83.58 5.11 16.10
C TYR A 477 -82.79 5.71 17.27
N VAL A 478 -83.16 6.90 17.71
CA VAL A 478 -82.42 7.62 18.76
C VAL A 478 -83.18 7.57 20.08
N LEU A 479 -82.53 7.04 21.13
CA LEU A 479 -83.13 6.86 22.45
C LEU A 479 -83.46 8.21 23.10
N GLY A 480 -84.75 8.49 23.29
CA GLY A 480 -85.19 9.73 23.93
C GLY A 480 -85.04 10.98 23.07
N LEU A 481 -85.01 10.84 21.74
CA LEU A 481 -85.06 11.94 20.77
C LEU A 481 -86.29 12.84 20.99
N GLY A 482 -87.40 12.21 21.35
CA GLY A 482 -88.73 12.80 21.52
C GLY A 482 -89.45 12.93 20.18
N ALA A 483 -90.70 12.42 20.12
CA ALA A 483 -91.55 12.43 18.92
C ALA A 483 -91.68 13.76 18.15
N SER A 484 -91.42 14.92 18.76
CA SER A 484 -91.40 16.22 18.06
C SER A 484 -90.19 16.43 17.15
N ASN A 485 -89.13 15.68 17.40
CA ASN A 485 -87.85 15.76 16.68
C ASN A 485 -87.72 14.67 15.62
N GLU A 486 -88.72 13.80 15.46
CA GLU A 486 -88.73 12.84 14.35
C GLU A 486 -88.70 13.56 13.01
N ARG A 487 -87.93 13.00 12.08
CA ARG A 487 -87.75 13.51 10.72
C ARG A 487 -87.73 12.34 9.75
N HIS A 488 -88.30 12.54 8.58
CA HIS A 488 -88.14 11.63 7.46
C HIS A 488 -87.78 12.48 6.25
N ILE A 489 -86.65 12.16 5.65
CA ILE A 489 -86.11 12.87 4.50
C ILE A 489 -85.91 11.85 3.39
N SER A 490 -86.63 12.05 2.30
CA SER A 490 -86.49 11.28 1.07
C SER A 490 -85.78 12.11 0.03
N TRP A 491 -85.00 11.46 -0.84
CA TRP A 491 -84.46 12.13 -2.01
C TRP A 491 -85.58 12.72 -2.88
N THR A 492 -85.49 14.02 -3.18
CA THR A 492 -86.33 14.67 -4.19
C THR A 492 -85.51 15.38 -5.26
N SER A 493 -85.95 15.26 -6.51
CA SER A 493 -85.28 15.90 -7.65
C SER A 493 -85.41 17.43 -7.57
N GLY A 494 -84.29 18.15 -7.54
CA GLY A 494 -84.24 19.61 -7.64
C GLY A 494 -84.36 20.38 -6.31
N SER A 495 -84.23 19.70 -5.16
CA SER A 495 -84.05 20.29 -3.82
C SER A 495 -82.65 20.01 -3.29
N SER A 496 -82.16 20.84 -2.36
CA SER A 496 -81.03 20.45 -1.52
C SER A 496 -81.52 19.32 -0.61
N ASN A 497 -80.99 18.11 -0.82
CA ASN A 497 -81.32 16.94 -0.01
C ASN A 497 -80.33 16.77 1.17
N GLU A 498 -79.60 17.83 1.48
CA GLU A 498 -78.75 17.99 2.65
C GLU A 498 -79.53 18.65 3.79
N GLY A 499 -79.08 18.45 5.02
CA GLY A 499 -79.62 19.14 6.17
C GLY A 499 -79.05 18.65 7.48
N TYR A 500 -79.44 19.32 8.55
CA TYR A 500 -79.10 18.90 9.90
C TYR A 500 -80.20 19.31 10.87
N PHE A 501 -80.22 18.69 12.04
CA PHE A 501 -80.92 19.19 13.20
C PHE A 501 -80.16 18.91 14.49
N THR A 502 -80.47 19.70 15.51
CA THR A 502 -79.93 19.52 16.87
C THR A 502 -81.02 18.94 17.76
N THR A 503 -80.71 17.89 18.51
CA THR A 503 -81.62 17.29 19.50
C THR A 503 -81.79 18.22 20.70
N ASN A 504 -82.82 17.99 21.51
CA ASN A 504 -82.99 18.72 22.77
C ASN A 504 -81.86 18.45 23.78
N SER A 505 -81.11 17.36 23.59
CA SER A 505 -79.97 16.97 24.42
C SER A 505 -78.65 17.56 23.91
N GLY A 506 -78.65 18.30 22.81
CA GLY A 506 -77.48 18.97 22.24
C GLY A 506 -76.71 18.16 21.20
N GLY A 507 -77.19 16.97 20.83
CA GLY A 507 -76.59 16.16 19.76
C GLY A 507 -76.91 16.72 18.37
N ASN A 508 -75.97 16.64 17.43
CA ASN A 508 -76.14 17.17 16.08
C ASN A 508 -76.20 16.02 15.07
N PHE A 509 -77.30 15.92 14.32
CA PHE A 509 -77.49 14.89 13.30
C PHE A 509 -77.53 15.58 11.94
N ALA A 510 -76.53 15.31 11.11
CA ALA A 510 -76.35 15.90 9.80
C ALA A 510 -76.36 14.82 8.71
N TRP A 511 -76.95 15.15 7.56
CA TRP A 511 -76.93 14.32 6.35
C TRP A 511 -76.59 15.24 5.18
N GLY A 512 -75.67 14.82 4.30
CA GLY A 512 -75.07 15.71 3.31
C GLY A 512 -74.46 14.95 2.12
N ASP A 513 -74.22 15.68 1.03
CA ASP A 513 -74.05 15.27 -0.38
C ASP A 513 -75.29 14.58 -0.98
N PRO A 514 -76.16 15.32 -1.70
CA PRO A 514 -77.61 15.20 -1.59
C PRO A 514 -78.03 13.74 -1.64
N LEU A 515 -78.62 13.23 -0.53
CA LEU A 515 -79.15 11.86 -0.38
C LEU A 515 -79.13 11.12 -1.71
N SER A 516 -78.20 10.19 -1.95
CA SER A 516 -78.00 9.65 -3.29
C SER A 516 -79.31 9.24 -3.97
N TYR A 517 -79.40 9.42 -5.29
CA TYR A 517 -80.64 9.23 -6.05
C TYR A 517 -81.48 8.02 -5.57
N GLY A 518 -82.70 8.33 -5.10
CA GLY A 518 -83.65 7.32 -4.64
C GLY A 518 -83.40 6.78 -3.23
N SER A 519 -82.58 7.44 -2.41
CA SER A 519 -82.37 7.08 -1.01
C SER A 519 -83.33 7.79 -0.05
N ASP A 520 -83.46 7.21 1.15
CA ASP A 520 -84.31 7.70 2.23
C ASP A 520 -83.54 7.63 3.57
N ILE A 521 -83.67 8.65 4.41
CA ILE A 521 -83.20 8.64 5.81
C ILE A 521 -84.32 9.05 6.76
N SER A 522 -84.50 8.29 7.83
CA SER A 522 -85.45 8.59 8.91
C SER A 522 -84.72 8.74 10.24
N PHE A 523 -85.14 9.71 11.04
CA PHE A 523 -84.75 9.88 12.43
C PHE A 523 -85.98 9.68 13.30
N LEU A 524 -85.98 8.63 14.12
CA LEU A 524 -87.14 8.10 14.82
C LEU A 524 -86.91 8.12 16.33
N ASP A 525 -87.94 8.48 17.10
CA ASP A 525 -87.90 8.40 18.56
C ASP A 525 -88.06 6.95 18.98
N TRP A 526 -87.08 6.45 19.73
CA TRP A 526 -87.06 5.07 20.17
C TRP A 526 -87.14 5.01 21.69
N THR A 527 -88.08 4.20 22.19
CA THR A 527 -88.12 3.80 23.59
C THR A 527 -87.51 2.41 23.66
N ASP A 528 -86.29 2.31 24.17
CA ASP A 528 -85.58 1.04 24.29
C ASP A 528 -86.42 0.03 25.11
N THR A 529 -87.10 -0.85 24.39
CA THR A 529 -88.08 -1.79 24.95
C THR A 529 -87.43 -3.09 25.37
N ASP A 530 -86.25 -3.37 24.82
CA ASP A 530 -85.48 -4.59 25.05
C ASP A 530 -84.36 -4.38 26.09
N GLY A 531 -84.08 -3.13 26.49
CA GLY A 531 -83.11 -2.77 27.53
C GLY A 531 -81.67 -3.02 27.08
N VAL A 532 -81.42 -2.75 25.80
CA VAL A 532 -80.10 -2.90 25.17
C VAL A 532 -79.23 -1.69 25.49
N CYS A 533 -79.86 -0.52 25.61
CA CYS A 533 -79.38 0.66 26.32
C CYS A 533 -79.85 0.61 27.81
#